data_AF-A0A9W4R650-F1
#
_entry.id   AF-A0A9W4R650-F1
#
_cell.length_a   1.000
_cell.length_b   1.000
_cell.length_c   1.000
_cell.angle_alpha   90.00
_cell.angle_beta   90.00
_cell.angle_gamma   90.00
#
_symmetry.space_group_name_H-M   'P 1'
#
loop_
_entity.id
_entity.type
_entity.pdbx_description
1 polymer ?
#
loop_
_entity_poly.entity_id
_entity_poly.type
_entity_poly.pdbx_seq_one_letter_code
_entity_poly.pdbx_strand_id
1 'polypeptide(L)'
;MVISVPRAVSELLKTFHAALVCGGVLLAPVVTNALTADEVNQAGRPAATKSKVTRANASIVKAQVLLARQGVSPGEIDGLDGDNYRKAIDQFRRRENLGTGEIVDAPTWQALKGDVSADIVSDYELTKEDIKSRFSRRIPHDYARQARMTRLGYKNAQEMFAERFHMSEGLLRVLNPRTHYRKRGETIHIVSVGRAPPSSEALTVEADKTNGAVRALDATGKVIAMYPATIGSEDAPSPEGHTRL
;
A
#
# COMPACT_ATOMS: atom_id res chain seq x y z
N MET A 1 -53.33 -15.28 91.06
CA MET A 1 -54.75 -15.14 90.68
C MET A 1 -54.80 -14.58 89.26
N VAL A 2 -55.31 -15.39 88.32
CA VAL A 2 -56.01 -15.00 87.06
C VAL A 2 -55.26 -14.03 86.11
N ILE A 3 -54.59 -14.53 85.06
CA ILE A 3 -55.07 -14.74 83.66
C ILE A 3 -55.19 -13.42 82.86
N SER A 4 -54.37 -13.24 81.80
CA SER A 4 -54.77 -13.46 80.39
C SER A 4 -53.84 -12.77 79.38
N VAL A 5 -53.71 -13.43 78.22
CA VAL A 5 -52.94 -13.20 76.97
C VAL A 5 -53.82 -12.30 76.02
N PRO A 6 -53.49 -11.87 74.76
CA PRO A 6 -52.42 -12.34 73.86
C PRO A 6 -51.79 -11.42 72.76
N ARG A 7 -50.78 -12.01 72.08
CA ARG A 7 -50.35 -11.91 70.64
C ARG A 7 -49.73 -10.57 70.13
N ALA A 8 -48.77 -10.52 69.20
CA ALA A 8 -48.24 -11.48 68.23
C ALA A 8 -46.76 -11.18 67.88
N VAL A 9 -45.99 -12.26 67.84
CA VAL A 9 -44.91 -12.71 66.93
C VAL A 9 -44.07 -11.69 66.13
N SER A 10 -42.76 -11.75 66.37
CA SER A 10 -41.64 -11.19 65.62
C SER A 10 -41.33 -11.99 64.34
N GLU A 11 -40.66 -11.39 63.35
CA GLU A 11 -39.24 -11.69 63.12
C GLU A 11 -38.57 -11.02 61.89
N LEU A 12 -37.30 -10.71 62.14
CA LEU A 12 -36.11 -10.74 61.29
C LEU A 12 -35.66 -9.61 60.33
N LEU A 13 -34.63 -8.92 60.85
CA LEU A 13 -33.47 -8.25 60.23
C LEU A 13 -33.01 -8.75 58.83
N LYS A 14 -32.42 -7.82 58.06
CA LYS A 14 -30.97 -7.81 57.77
C LYS A 14 -30.48 -6.51 57.11
N THR A 15 -29.41 -6.00 57.69
CA THR A 15 -28.57 -4.85 57.33
C THR A 15 -27.73 -5.14 56.09
N PHE A 16 -27.59 -4.16 55.18
CA PHE A 16 -26.65 -4.19 54.05
C PHE A 16 -25.50 -3.20 54.29
N HIS A 17 -24.27 -3.71 54.36
CA HIS A 17 -23.04 -2.92 54.22
C HIS A 17 -22.64 -2.91 52.73
N ALA A 18 -22.40 -1.71 52.17
CA ALA A 18 -21.91 -1.56 50.79
C ALA A 18 -20.38 -1.58 50.76
N ALA A 19 -19.80 -2.48 49.97
CA ALA A 19 -18.38 -2.52 49.64
C ALA A 19 -18.15 -1.93 48.24
N LEU A 20 -17.28 -0.92 48.16
CA LEU A 20 -16.87 -0.26 46.92
C LEU A 20 -15.74 -1.07 46.25
N VAL A 21 -16.02 -1.70 45.11
CA VAL A 21 -15.01 -2.36 44.27
C VAL A 21 -14.52 -1.37 43.22
N CYS A 22 -13.26 -0.94 43.33
CA CYS A 22 -12.56 -0.20 42.28
C CYS A 22 -12.25 -1.15 41.11
N GLY A 23 -13.05 -1.08 40.05
CA GLY A 23 -12.77 -1.76 38.78
C GLY A 23 -11.68 -1.02 38.01
N GLY A 24 -10.44 -1.53 38.07
CA GLY A 24 -9.37 -1.11 37.17
C GLY A 24 -9.64 -1.62 35.76
N VAL A 25 -9.97 -0.72 34.84
CA VAL A 25 -10.02 -1.03 33.41
C VAL A 25 -8.59 -1.21 32.92
N LEU A 26 -8.19 -2.47 32.72
CA LEU A 26 -6.98 -2.82 31.97
C LEU A 26 -7.20 -2.43 30.50
N LEU A 27 -6.68 -1.27 30.10
CA LEU A 27 -6.49 -0.91 28.70
C LEU A 27 -5.39 -1.83 28.13
N ALA A 28 -5.80 -2.91 27.47
CA ALA A 28 -4.87 -3.69 26.66
C ALA A 28 -4.30 -2.77 25.56
N PRO A 29 -2.98 -2.78 25.31
CA PRO A 29 -2.42 -2.04 24.20
C PRO A 29 -3.05 -2.54 22.90
N VAL A 30 -3.63 -1.63 22.12
CA VAL A 30 -4.03 -1.92 20.74
C VAL A 30 -2.75 -2.19 19.96
N VAL A 31 -2.41 -3.47 19.83
CA VAL A 31 -1.39 -3.89 18.87
C VAL A 31 -2.04 -3.72 17.50
N THR A 32 -1.72 -2.61 16.81
CA THR A 32 -1.89 -2.58 15.37
C THR A 32 -1.03 -3.71 14.83
N ASN A 33 -1.63 -4.83 14.42
CA ASN A 33 -0.88 -5.93 13.79
C ASN A 33 -0.13 -5.33 12.60
N ALA A 34 1.18 -5.20 12.75
CA ALA A 34 2.07 -4.80 11.69
C ALA A 34 2.03 -5.89 10.61
N LEU A 35 2.06 -5.47 9.35
CA LEU A 35 2.19 -6.40 8.24
C LEU A 35 3.61 -6.94 8.26
N THR A 36 3.77 -8.26 8.28
CA THR A 36 5.10 -8.90 8.29
C THR A 36 5.58 -9.22 6.87
N ALA A 37 6.89 -9.34 6.69
CA ALA A 37 7.49 -9.77 5.42
C ALA A 37 6.94 -11.15 4.98
N ASP A 38 6.83 -12.10 5.91
CA ASP A 38 6.32 -13.45 5.64
C ASP A 38 4.85 -13.44 5.22
N GLU A 39 4.00 -12.67 5.88
CA GLU A 39 2.59 -12.52 5.48
C GLU A 39 2.46 -12.01 4.05
N VAL A 40 3.32 -11.07 3.64
CA VAL A 40 3.34 -10.53 2.28
C VAL A 40 3.90 -11.54 1.28
N ASN A 41 5.05 -12.16 1.59
CA ASN A 41 5.71 -13.12 0.70
C ASN A 41 4.86 -14.38 0.49
N GLN A 42 4.18 -14.87 1.53
CA GLN A 42 3.31 -16.05 1.49
C GLN A 42 1.86 -15.72 1.11
N ALA A 43 1.53 -14.46 0.84
CA ALA A 43 0.17 -14.09 0.46
C ALA A 43 -0.27 -14.83 -0.81
N GLY A 44 -1.49 -15.36 -0.77
CA GLY A 44 -2.17 -15.91 -1.94
C GLY A 44 -2.84 -14.83 -2.78
N ARG A 45 -3.66 -15.28 -3.73
CA ARG A 45 -4.44 -14.40 -4.61
C ARG A 45 -5.34 -13.44 -3.81
N PRO A 46 -5.42 -12.15 -4.17
CA PRO A 46 -6.34 -11.22 -3.54
C PRO A 46 -7.80 -11.66 -3.62
N ALA A 47 -8.52 -11.52 -2.51
CA ALA A 47 -9.97 -11.68 -2.52
C ALA A 47 -10.62 -10.45 -3.18
N ALA A 48 -11.67 -10.69 -3.97
CA ALA A 48 -12.50 -9.60 -4.48
C ALA A 48 -13.34 -9.03 -3.34
N THR A 49 -12.99 -7.83 -2.85
CA THR A 49 -13.74 -7.19 -1.76
C THR A 49 -14.58 -6.03 -2.30
N LYS A 50 -15.85 -5.96 -1.90
CA LYS A 50 -16.73 -4.81 -2.21
C LYS A 50 -16.42 -3.57 -1.37
N SER A 51 -15.68 -3.74 -0.28
CA SER A 51 -15.34 -2.67 0.67
C SER A 51 -14.00 -2.03 0.34
N LYS A 52 -13.89 -0.72 0.51
CA LYS A 52 -12.63 0.01 0.35
C LYS A 52 -11.60 -0.52 1.34
N VAL A 53 -10.49 -1.04 0.82
CA VAL A 53 -9.33 -1.44 1.62
C VAL A 53 -8.66 -0.16 2.13
N THR A 54 -8.71 0.09 3.45
CA THR A 54 -8.15 1.31 4.08
C THR A 54 -6.82 1.08 4.79
N ARG A 55 -6.37 -0.17 4.85
CA ARG A 55 -5.06 -0.58 5.37
C ARG A 55 -4.38 -1.49 4.36
N ALA A 56 -3.06 -1.40 4.27
CA ALA A 56 -2.27 -2.25 3.38
C ALA A 56 -2.62 -3.73 3.57
N ASN A 57 -3.00 -4.40 2.49
CA ASN A 57 -3.32 -5.82 2.48
C ASN A 57 -2.18 -6.61 1.83
N ALA A 58 -1.73 -7.68 2.50
CA ALA A 58 -0.62 -8.53 2.07
C ALA A 58 -0.75 -9.03 0.62
N SER A 59 -1.92 -9.57 0.27
CA SER A 59 -2.18 -10.10 -1.07
C SER A 59 -2.19 -9.03 -2.14
N ILE A 60 -2.70 -7.83 -1.82
CA ILE A 60 -2.69 -6.69 -2.75
C ILE A 60 -1.28 -6.18 -2.95
N VAL A 61 -0.46 -6.05 -1.89
CA VAL A 61 0.97 -5.69 -2.02
C VAL A 61 1.66 -6.66 -2.97
N LYS A 62 1.44 -7.97 -2.78
CA LYS A 62 2.02 -9.00 -3.66
C LYS A 62 1.54 -8.85 -5.10
N ALA A 63 0.25 -8.71 -5.34
CA ALA A 63 -0.29 -8.53 -6.68
C ALA A 63 0.25 -7.27 -7.37
N GLN A 64 0.33 -6.13 -6.66
CA GLN A 64 0.89 -4.88 -7.16
C GLN A 64 2.36 -5.04 -7.58
N VAL A 65 3.18 -5.71 -6.77
CA VAL A 65 4.59 -5.98 -7.11
C VAL A 65 4.70 -6.90 -8.31
N LEU A 66 3.88 -7.95 -8.39
CA LEU A 66 3.87 -8.88 -9.52
C LEU A 66 3.45 -8.18 -10.83
N LEU A 67 2.47 -7.27 -10.80
CA LEU A 67 2.12 -6.44 -11.95
C LEU A 67 3.30 -5.56 -12.39
N ALA A 68 3.93 -4.87 -11.43
CA ALA A 68 5.08 -3.99 -11.68
C ALA A 68 6.28 -4.76 -12.26
N ARG A 69 6.54 -6.01 -11.80
CA ARG A 69 7.53 -6.95 -12.37
C ARG A 69 7.32 -7.18 -13.85
N GLN A 70 6.05 -7.25 -14.26
CA GLN A 70 5.63 -7.50 -15.63
C GLN A 70 5.54 -6.23 -16.49
N GLY A 71 6.06 -5.09 -16.00
CA GLY A 71 6.07 -3.82 -16.71
C GLY A 71 4.71 -3.11 -16.74
N VAL A 72 3.71 -3.60 -16.00
CA VAL A 72 2.39 -2.97 -15.88
C VAL A 72 2.30 -2.36 -14.48
N SER A 73 2.68 -1.10 -14.35
CA SER A 73 2.79 -0.46 -13.04
C SER A 73 1.41 -0.12 -12.48
N PRO A 74 1.12 -0.48 -11.21
CA PRO A 74 -0.05 0.02 -10.48
C PRO A 74 0.19 1.42 -9.87
N GLY A 75 1.31 2.06 -10.20
CA GLY A 75 1.80 3.25 -9.50
C GLY A 75 2.65 2.88 -8.28
N GLU A 76 2.43 3.58 -7.19
CA GLU A 76 3.07 3.31 -5.89
C GLU A 76 2.54 2.00 -5.29
N ILE A 77 3.42 1.18 -4.74
CA ILE A 77 3.02 -0.05 -4.02
C ILE A 77 2.56 0.34 -2.62
N ASP A 78 1.26 0.26 -2.36
CA ASP A 78 0.63 0.69 -1.11
C ASP A 78 -0.24 -0.38 -0.43
N GLY A 79 -0.48 -1.50 -1.10
CA GLY A 79 -1.34 -2.58 -0.62
C GLY A 79 -2.83 -2.24 -0.64
N LEU A 80 -3.26 -1.23 -1.39
CA LEU A 80 -4.65 -0.78 -1.47
C LEU A 80 -5.29 -1.14 -2.81
N ASP A 81 -6.60 -1.41 -2.77
CA ASP A 81 -7.41 -1.59 -3.98
C ASP A 81 -7.84 -0.22 -4.54
N GLY A 82 -6.91 0.44 -5.23
CA GLY A 82 -7.12 1.75 -5.86
C GLY A 82 -7.27 1.69 -7.38
N ASP A 83 -7.65 2.81 -7.99
CA ASP A 83 -7.97 2.88 -9.42
C ASP A 83 -6.77 2.51 -10.32
N ASN A 84 -5.56 2.96 -9.98
CA ASN A 84 -4.36 2.60 -10.74
C ASN A 84 -4.07 1.10 -10.68
N TYR A 85 -4.33 0.45 -9.54
CA TYR A 85 -4.20 -1.00 -9.40
C TYR A 85 -5.21 -1.73 -10.29
N ARG A 86 -6.48 -1.31 -10.28
CA ARG A 86 -7.54 -1.89 -11.14
C ARG A 86 -7.25 -1.72 -12.63
N LYS A 87 -6.79 -0.53 -13.05
CA LYS A 87 -6.36 -0.26 -14.43
C LYS A 87 -5.17 -1.11 -14.85
N ALA A 88 -4.19 -1.31 -13.97
CA ALA A 88 -3.07 -2.21 -14.22
C ALA A 88 -3.52 -3.66 -14.40
N ILE A 89 -4.49 -4.13 -13.60
CA ILE A 89 -5.08 -5.47 -13.77
C ILE A 89 -5.76 -5.59 -15.14
N ASP A 90 -6.60 -4.63 -15.52
CA ASP A 90 -7.31 -4.67 -16.81
C ASP A 90 -6.34 -4.68 -17.99
N GLN A 91 -5.32 -3.81 -17.96
CA GLN A 91 -4.28 -3.79 -18.99
C GLN A 91 -3.50 -5.11 -19.06
N PHE A 92 -3.11 -5.67 -17.91
CA PHE A 92 -2.40 -6.95 -17.85
C PHE A 92 -3.26 -8.07 -18.45
N ARG A 93 -4.53 -8.15 -18.05
CA ARG A 93 -5.46 -9.17 -18.58
C ARG A 93 -5.65 -9.06 -20.08
N ARG A 94 -5.82 -7.85 -20.63
CA ARG A 94 -5.90 -7.63 -22.09
C ARG A 94 -4.63 -8.10 -22.79
N ARG A 95 -3.46 -7.76 -22.24
CA ARG A 95 -2.16 -8.14 -22.81
C ARG A 95 -1.94 -9.66 -22.83
N GLU A 96 -2.40 -10.35 -21.79
CA GLU A 96 -2.32 -11.80 -21.67
C GLU A 96 -3.51 -12.54 -22.32
N ASN A 97 -4.37 -11.84 -23.07
CA ASN A 97 -5.57 -12.38 -23.73
C ASN A 97 -6.58 -13.05 -22.76
N LEU A 98 -6.68 -12.54 -21.53
CA LEU A 98 -7.61 -13.00 -20.50
C LEU A 98 -8.95 -12.23 -20.50
N GLY A 99 -9.14 -11.34 -21.48
CA GLY A 99 -10.28 -10.42 -21.55
C GLY A 99 -10.10 -9.17 -20.69
N THR A 100 -11.17 -8.41 -20.51
CA THR A 100 -11.20 -7.21 -19.64
C THR A 100 -11.53 -7.59 -18.19
N GLY A 101 -11.22 -6.73 -17.24
CA GLY A 101 -11.61 -6.87 -15.84
C GLY A 101 -10.63 -6.26 -14.86
N GLU A 102 -11.12 -5.89 -13.68
CA GLU A 102 -10.36 -5.15 -12.67
C GLU A 102 -9.98 -6.00 -11.44
N ILE A 103 -10.18 -7.31 -11.52
CA ILE A 103 -9.98 -8.25 -10.41
C ILE A 103 -8.91 -9.27 -10.79
N VAL A 104 -8.04 -9.59 -9.83
CA VAL A 104 -7.11 -10.73 -9.93
C VAL A 104 -7.88 -12.03 -9.68
N ASP A 105 -8.52 -12.54 -10.73
CA ASP A 105 -9.13 -13.86 -10.76
C ASP A 105 -8.07 -14.98 -10.87
N ALA A 106 -8.52 -16.24 -10.85
CA ALA A 106 -7.60 -17.38 -10.89
C ALA A 106 -6.71 -17.41 -12.15
N PRO A 107 -7.25 -17.22 -13.38
CA PRO A 107 -6.41 -17.09 -14.58
C PRO A 107 -5.39 -15.95 -14.50
N THR A 108 -5.79 -14.77 -13.99
CA THR A 108 -4.88 -13.63 -13.84
C THR A 108 -3.75 -13.93 -12.85
N TRP A 109 -4.07 -14.55 -11.72
CA TRP A 109 -3.08 -14.93 -10.71
C TRP A 109 -2.08 -15.95 -11.23
N GLN A 110 -2.56 -16.93 -12.00
CA GLN A 110 -1.72 -17.92 -12.66
C GLN A 110 -0.78 -17.25 -13.67
N ALA A 111 -1.29 -16.34 -14.50
CA ALA A 111 -0.48 -15.59 -15.46
C ALA A 111 0.57 -14.68 -14.78
N LEU A 112 0.24 -14.11 -13.61
CA LEU A 112 1.18 -13.38 -12.75
C LEU A 112 2.21 -14.27 -12.06
N LYS A 113 2.06 -15.60 -12.15
CA LYS A 113 2.89 -16.61 -11.48
C LYS A 113 2.89 -16.45 -9.96
N GLY A 114 1.74 -16.07 -9.38
CA GLY A 114 1.66 -15.67 -7.97
C GLY A 114 2.07 -16.78 -6.98
N ASP A 115 1.69 -18.02 -7.24
CA ASP A 115 1.98 -19.17 -6.36
C ASP A 115 3.44 -19.63 -6.39
N VAL A 116 4.17 -19.29 -7.46
CA VAL A 116 5.58 -19.68 -7.67
C VAL A 116 6.52 -18.46 -7.70
N SER A 117 6.02 -17.31 -7.26
CA SER A 117 6.81 -16.08 -7.23
C SER A 117 7.87 -16.16 -6.14
N ALA A 118 9.08 -15.67 -6.44
CA ALA A 118 10.08 -15.41 -5.43
C ALA A 118 9.63 -14.27 -4.52
N ASP A 119 10.19 -14.24 -3.31
CA ASP A 119 9.93 -13.21 -2.30
C ASP A 119 9.94 -11.80 -2.90
N ILE A 120 8.97 -11.02 -2.45
CA ILE A 120 8.79 -9.63 -2.88
C ILE A 120 9.20 -8.64 -1.80
N VAL A 121 9.32 -9.08 -0.54
CA VAL A 121 9.87 -8.29 0.55
C VAL A 121 11.28 -8.79 0.82
N SER A 122 12.23 -7.87 0.89
CA SER A 122 13.64 -8.16 1.18
C SER A 122 14.21 -7.21 2.23
N ASP A 123 15.24 -7.67 2.89
CA ASP A 123 16.02 -6.87 3.83
C ASP A 123 16.94 -5.89 3.09
N TYR A 124 16.95 -4.64 3.55
CA TYR A 124 17.85 -3.61 3.10
C TYR A 124 18.60 -3.02 4.29
N GLU A 125 19.92 -3.23 4.32
CA GLU A 125 20.79 -2.62 5.32
C GLU A 125 21.05 -1.15 4.95
N LEU A 126 20.82 -0.24 5.90
CA LEU A 126 21.03 1.18 5.68
C LEU A 126 22.51 1.50 5.46
N THR A 127 22.81 2.13 4.32
CA THR A 127 24.18 2.52 3.97
C THR A 127 24.65 3.77 4.72
N LYS A 128 25.97 4.04 4.68
CA LYS A 128 26.53 5.28 5.26
C LYS A 128 26.00 6.52 4.54
N GLU A 129 25.79 6.39 3.23
CA GLU A 129 25.28 7.43 2.34
C GLU A 129 23.84 7.79 2.72
N ASP A 130 22.99 6.79 2.96
CA ASP A 130 21.60 6.99 3.37
C ASP A 130 21.47 7.80 4.65
N ILE A 131 22.32 7.51 5.62
CA ILE A 131 22.28 8.17 6.93
C ILE A 131 22.73 9.63 6.84
N LYS A 132 23.68 9.90 5.92
CA LYS A 132 24.22 11.23 5.62
C LYS A 132 23.31 12.04 4.72
N SER A 133 22.27 11.46 4.13
CA SER A 133 21.32 12.15 3.26
C SER A 133 20.78 13.43 3.92
N ARG A 134 20.74 14.50 3.12
CA ARG A 134 20.21 15.80 3.52
C ARG A 134 18.81 15.99 2.98
N PHE A 135 17.88 16.26 3.90
CA PHE A 135 16.47 16.43 3.61
C PHE A 135 16.05 17.89 3.55
N SER A 136 15.10 18.19 2.66
CA SER A 136 14.50 19.50 2.47
C SER A 136 13.41 19.69 3.53
N ARG A 137 13.67 20.46 4.60
CA ARG A 137 12.67 20.69 5.66
C ARG A 137 11.38 21.34 5.18
N ARG A 138 11.43 22.08 4.08
CA ARG A 138 10.27 22.73 3.47
C ARG A 138 10.41 22.74 1.96
N ILE A 139 9.41 22.17 1.30
CA ILE A 139 9.22 22.29 -0.14
C ILE A 139 7.98 23.19 -0.32
N PRO A 140 8.09 24.35 -0.99
CA PRO A 140 6.95 25.21 -1.26
C PRO A 140 5.88 24.46 -2.06
N HIS A 141 4.60 24.76 -1.86
CA HIS A 141 3.53 24.22 -2.71
C HIS A 141 3.51 24.88 -4.11
N ASP A 142 3.99 26.12 -4.20
CA ASP A 142 4.00 26.88 -5.45
C ASP A 142 5.08 26.38 -6.42
N TYR A 143 4.66 25.94 -7.62
CA TYR A 143 5.55 25.38 -8.63
C TYR A 143 6.62 26.37 -9.12
N ALA A 144 6.28 27.66 -9.24
CA ALA A 144 7.25 28.66 -9.68
C ALA A 144 8.38 28.85 -8.64
N ARG A 145 8.07 28.74 -7.35
CA ARG A 145 9.08 28.71 -6.28
C ARG A 145 9.85 27.40 -6.25
N GLN A 146 9.20 26.26 -6.49
CA GLN A 146 9.88 24.96 -6.60
C GLN A 146 10.92 24.98 -7.74
N ALA A 147 10.58 25.56 -8.90
CA ALA A 147 11.47 25.66 -10.06
C ALA A 147 12.75 26.47 -9.80
N ARG A 148 12.76 27.33 -8.76
CA ARG A 148 13.94 28.10 -8.35
C ARG A 148 14.82 27.36 -7.33
N MET A 149 14.37 26.22 -6.81
CA MET A 149 15.17 25.43 -5.87
C MET A 149 16.30 24.74 -6.62
N THR A 150 17.49 24.68 -5.99
CA THR A 150 18.64 23.97 -6.58
C THR A 150 18.36 22.49 -6.83
N ARG A 151 17.52 21.87 -5.98
CA ARG A 151 17.03 20.50 -6.16
C ARG A 151 15.73 20.32 -5.39
N LEU A 152 14.81 19.54 -5.95
CA LEU A 152 13.70 18.95 -5.22
C LEU A 152 14.19 17.66 -4.55
N GLY A 153 14.66 17.78 -3.30
CA GLY A 153 15.05 16.63 -2.49
C GLY A 153 13.96 16.21 -1.50
N TYR A 154 14.03 15.00 -0.98
CA TYR A 154 13.08 14.42 -0.02
C TYR A 154 12.96 15.23 1.29
N LYS A 155 11.77 15.22 1.91
CA LYS A 155 11.49 15.87 3.21
C LYS A 155 12.04 15.09 4.39
N ASN A 156 12.12 13.77 4.28
CA ASN A 156 12.58 12.89 5.35
C ASN A 156 13.14 11.57 4.79
N ALA A 157 13.65 10.71 5.69
CA ALA A 157 14.24 9.43 5.31
C ALA A 157 13.17 8.42 4.83
N GLN A 158 11.97 8.46 5.42
CA GLN A 158 10.87 7.59 5.03
C GLN A 158 10.46 7.81 3.57
N GLU A 159 10.23 9.06 3.16
CA GLU A 159 9.93 9.44 1.78
C GLU A 159 11.05 9.03 0.82
N MET A 160 12.32 9.25 1.20
CA MET A 160 13.47 8.82 0.39
C MET A 160 13.46 7.31 0.12
N PHE A 161 13.23 6.48 1.16
CA PHE A 161 13.20 5.03 0.98
C PHE A 161 11.93 4.54 0.29
N ALA A 162 10.78 5.13 0.62
CA ALA A 162 9.51 4.88 -0.04
C ALA A 162 9.63 5.08 -1.56
N GLU A 163 10.10 6.25 -1.99
CA GLU A 163 10.30 6.54 -3.41
C GLU A 163 11.35 5.63 -4.05
N ARG A 164 12.49 5.39 -3.38
CA ARG A 164 13.56 4.54 -3.91
C ARG A 164 13.09 3.11 -4.19
N PHE A 165 12.23 2.57 -3.33
CA PHE A 165 11.71 1.21 -3.44
C PHE A 165 10.30 1.16 -4.04
N HIS A 166 9.83 2.27 -4.62
CA HIS A 166 8.52 2.38 -5.29
C HIS A 166 7.32 1.98 -4.41
N MET A 167 7.40 2.20 -3.11
CA MET A 167 6.36 1.86 -2.15
C MET A 167 5.92 3.09 -1.35
N SER A 168 4.71 3.08 -0.82
CA SER A 168 4.23 4.21 -0.03
C SER A 168 4.94 4.35 1.31
N GLU A 169 5.07 5.58 1.80
CA GLU A 169 5.51 5.84 3.18
C GLU A 169 4.62 5.09 4.18
N GLY A 170 3.34 4.92 3.84
CA GLY A 170 2.37 4.15 4.61
C GLY A 170 2.73 2.67 4.70
N LEU A 171 2.96 2.03 3.55
CA LEU A 171 3.37 0.62 3.49
C LEU A 171 4.72 0.41 4.17
N LEU A 172 5.69 1.31 3.90
CA LEU A 172 7.02 1.24 4.49
C LEU A 172 6.94 1.25 6.02
N ARG A 173 6.13 2.15 6.59
CA ARG A 173 5.92 2.24 8.04
C ARG A 173 5.26 0.99 8.62
N VAL A 174 4.28 0.41 7.92
CA VAL A 174 3.57 -0.78 8.42
C VAL A 174 4.45 -2.03 8.37
N LEU A 175 5.33 -2.16 7.37
CA LEU A 175 6.35 -3.22 7.31
C LEU A 175 7.49 -3.01 8.33
N ASN A 176 7.72 -1.77 8.76
CA ASN A 176 8.85 -1.37 9.61
C ASN A 176 8.39 -0.57 10.85
N PRO A 177 7.54 -1.14 11.72
CA PRO A 177 6.86 -0.40 12.78
C PRO A 177 7.80 0.11 13.89
N ARG A 178 8.99 -0.49 14.03
CA ARG A 178 9.96 -0.19 15.11
C ARG A 178 11.27 0.41 14.59
N THR A 179 11.33 0.73 13.31
CA THR A 179 12.58 1.05 12.63
C THR A 179 12.99 2.50 12.81
N HIS A 180 14.29 2.71 13.00
CA HIS A 180 14.91 4.03 12.96
C HIS A 180 15.67 4.24 11.65
N TYR A 181 15.02 4.87 10.67
CA TYR A 181 15.52 5.11 9.29
C TYR A 181 16.84 5.91 9.14
N ARG A 182 17.49 6.29 10.25
CA ARG A 182 18.78 7.00 10.25
C ARG A 182 19.81 6.38 11.19
N LYS A 183 19.51 5.22 11.77
CA LYS A 183 20.42 4.51 12.67
C LYS A 183 21.37 3.64 11.84
N ARG A 184 22.66 3.68 12.18
CA ARG A 184 23.68 2.86 11.52
C ARG A 184 23.46 1.37 11.80
N GLY A 185 23.62 0.55 10.76
CA GLY A 185 23.45 -0.91 10.85
C GLY A 185 22.01 -1.35 11.10
N GLU A 186 21.05 -0.45 10.91
CA GLU A 186 19.63 -0.80 10.92
C GLU A 186 19.30 -1.47 9.58
N THR A 187 18.46 -2.50 9.64
CA THR A 187 17.89 -3.17 8.46
C THR A 187 16.41 -2.84 8.37
N ILE A 188 15.93 -2.59 7.16
CA ILE A 188 14.54 -2.29 6.87
C ILE A 188 13.99 -3.30 5.85
N HIS A 189 12.72 -3.68 6.00
CA HIS A 189 12.00 -4.47 5.01
C HIS A 189 11.47 -3.57 3.91
N ILE A 190 11.85 -3.84 2.66
CA ILE A 190 11.40 -3.09 1.49
C ILE A 190 10.76 -4.01 0.48
N VAL A 191 9.93 -3.47 -0.40
CA VAL A 191 9.45 -4.24 -1.55
C VAL A 191 10.50 -4.22 -2.66
N SER A 192 10.87 -5.40 -3.15
CA SER A 192 11.76 -5.58 -4.28
C SER A 192 10.94 -5.90 -5.52
N VAL A 193 10.73 -4.86 -6.35
CA VAL A 193 10.04 -5.05 -7.63
C VAL A 193 10.87 -5.94 -8.54
N GLY A 194 12.19 -5.74 -8.70
CA GLY A 194 13.00 -6.65 -9.55
C GLY A 194 12.48 -6.70 -10.99
N ARG A 195 12.27 -5.53 -11.60
CA ARG A 195 11.62 -5.40 -12.91
C ARG A 195 12.43 -6.09 -14.01
N ALA A 196 11.76 -6.93 -14.81
CA ALA A 196 12.35 -7.48 -16.02
C ALA A 196 12.41 -6.41 -17.13
N PRO A 197 13.47 -6.38 -17.94
CA PRO A 197 13.45 -5.58 -19.16
C PRO A 197 12.28 -6.03 -20.05
N PRO A 198 11.64 -5.11 -20.80
CA PRO A 198 10.57 -5.47 -21.71
C PRO A 198 11.07 -6.49 -22.74
N SER A 199 10.19 -7.42 -23.13
CA SER A 199 10.51 -8.51 -24.05
C SER A 199 10.77 -8.07 -25.49
N SER A 200 10.45 -6.82 -25.82
CA SER A 200 10.59 -6.23 -27.14
C SER A 200 10.87 -4.73 -27.03
N GLU A 201 11.34 -4.15 -28.13
CA GLU A 201 11.59 -2.72 -28.25
C GLU A 201 10.27 -1.94 -28.31
N ALA A 202 10.22 -0.80 -27.61
CA ALA A 202 9.10 0.13 -27.69
C ALA A 202 9.23 0.98 -28.96
N LEU A 203 8.30 0.82 -29.89
CA LEU A 203 8.24 1.63 -31.12
C LEU A 203 7.23 2.76 -31.05
N THR A 204 6.25 2.68 -30.15
CA THR A 204 5.26 3.74 -29.95
C THR A 204 5.06 3.99 -28.46
N VAL A 205 5.04 5.26 -28.09
CA VAL A 205 4.64 5.72 -26.76
C VAL A 205 3.30 6.42 -26.90
N GLU A 206 2.29 5.92 -26.20
CA GLU A 206 0.94 6.45 -26.22
C GLU A 206 0.59 7.07 -24.86
N ALA A 207 0.16 8.33 -24.88
CA ALA A 207 -0.43 8.99 -23.71
C ALA A 207 -1.96 8.81 -23.74
N ASP A 208 -2.45 7.81 -23.02
CA ASP A 208 -3.87 7.47 -22.92
C ASP A 208 -4.56 8.37 -21.90
N LYS A 209 -5.18 9.46 -22.39
CA LYS A 209 -5.91 10.43 -21.58
C LYS A 209 -7.11 9.80 -20.86
N THR A 210 -7.80 8.87 -21.51
CA THR A 210 -9.00 8.22 -20.99
C THR A 210 -8.68 7.37 -19.76
N ASN A 211 -7.60 6.61 -19.83
CA ASN A 211 -7.19 5.73 -18.74
C ASN A 211 -6.19 6.40 -17.78
N GLY A 212 -5.68 7.59 -18.10
CA GLY A 212 -4.68 8.29 -17.29
C GLY A 212 -3.39 7.48 -17.21
N ALA A 213 -2.86 7.07 -18.36
CA ALA A 213 -1.69 6.20 -18.42
C ALA A 213 -0.81 6.49 -19.62
N VAL A 214 0.49 6.24 -19.49
CA VAL A 214 1.43 6.15 -20.60
C VAL A 214 1.70 4.68 -20.91
N ARG A 215 1.56 4.30 -22.17
CA ARG A 215 1.75 2.94 -22.67
C ARG A 215 2.90 2.90 -23.66
N ALA A 216 3.75 1.90 -23.54
CA ALA A 216 4.76 1.58 -24.54
C ALA A 216 4.28 0.38 -25.35
N LEU A 217 4.26 0.50 -26.67
CA LEU A 217 3.80 -0.52 -27.61
C LEU A 217 4.96 -0.99 -28.49
N ASP A 218 4.97 -2.29 -28.80
CA ASP A 218 5.90 -2.87 -29.78
C ASP A 218 5.40 -2.74 -31.23
N ALA A 219 6.15 -3.31 -32.17
CA ALA A 219 5.84 -3.27 -33.61
C ALA A 219 4.48 -3.86 -34.00
N THR A 220 3.90 -4.70 -33.15
CA THR A 220 2.59 -5.34 -33.39
C THR A 220 1.43 -4.55 -32.78
N GLY A 221 1.73 -3.44 -32.07
CA GLY A 221 0.76 -2.70 -31.28
C GLY A 221 0.48 -3.34 -29.91
N LYS A 222 1.23 -4.36 -29.50
CA LYS A 222 1.09 -4.97 -28.18
C LYS A 222 1.69 -4.04 -27.13
N VAL A 223 0.93 -3.77 -26.06
CA VAL A 223 1.43 -3.02 -24.91
C VAL A 223 2.47 -3.84 -24.16
N ILE A 224 3.69 -3.34 -24.04
CA ILE A 224 4.82 -3.98 -23.36
C ILE A 224 5.17 -3.32 -22.03
N ALA A 225 4.74 -2.07 -21.84
CA ALA A 225 4.76 -1.42 -20.53
C ALA A 225 3.59 -0.44 -20.39
N MET A 226 3.13 -0.24 -19.15
CA MET A 226 2.12 0.75 -18.80
C MET A 226 2.50 1.41 -17.48
N TYR A 227 2.29 2.72 -17.40
CA TYR A 227 2.43 3.49 -16.16
C TYR A 227 1.26 4.44 -15.99
N PRO A 228 0.73 4.60 -14.77
CA PRO A 228 -0.22 5.67 -14.51
C PRO A 228 0.43 7.02 -14.74
N ALA A 229 -0.34 7.96 -15.26
CA ALA A 229 0.09 9.31 -15.56
C ALA A 229 -1.05 10.30 -15.38
N THR A 230 -0.72 11.50 -14.91
CA THR A 230 -1.64 12.64 -14.93
C THR A 230 -1.44 13.39 -16.25
N ILE A 231 -2.46 13.44 -17.10
CA ILE A 231 -2.36 13.95 -18.47
C ILE A 231 -3.37 15.07 -18.69
N GLY A 232 -2.90 16.32 -18.55
CA GLY A 232 -3.72 17.52 -18.73
C GLY A 232 -4.87 17.63 -17.72
N SER A 233 -5.37 18.85 -17.54
CA SER A 233 -6.65 19.10 -16.87
C SER A 233 -7.65 19.67 -17.87
N GLU A 234 -8.90 19.85 -17.47
CA GLU A 234 -9.87 20.60 -18.27
C GLU A 234 -9.40 22.04 -18.51
N ASP A 235 -8.79 22.66 -17.48
CA ASP A 235 -8.25 24.03 -17.55
C ASP A 235 -6.94 24.14 -18.37
N ALA A 236 -6.24 23.02 -18.56
CA ALA A 236 -4.98 22.94 -19.30
C ALA A 236 -4.89 21.60 -20.07
N PRO A 237 -5.67 21.45 -21.16
CA PRO A 237 -5.79 20.18 -21.85
C PRO A 237 -4.49 19.83 -22.59
N SER A 238 -4.13 18.54 -22.54
CA SER A 238 -3.05 18.02 -23.38
C SER A 238 -3.53 17.87 -24.83
N PRO A 239 -2.71 18.24 -25.83
CA PRO A 239 -3.05 18.10 -27.24
C PRO A 239 -3.21 16.64 -27.65
N GLU A 240 -3.93 16.40 -28.74
CA GLU A 240 -4.16 15.08 -29.32
C GLU A 240 -3.51 15.01 -30.71
N GLY A 241 -2.88 13.88 -31.03
CA GLY A 241 -2.22 13.66 -32.31
C GLY A 241 -1.02 12.72 -32.22
N HIS A 242 -0.24 12.69 -33.30
CA HIS A 242 0.96 11.87 -33.41
C HIS A 242 2.18 12.76 -33.62
N THR A 243 3.27 12.44 -32.92
CA THR A 243 4.57 13.09 -33.10
C THR A 243 5.68 12.03 -33.16
N ARG A 244 6.84 12.42 -33.71
CA ARG A 244 8.07 11.62 -33.63
C ARG A 244 8.98 12.22 -32.56
N LEU A 245 9.63 11.36 -31.79
CA LEU A 245 10.67 11.71 -30.83
C LEU A 245 12.03 11.84 -31.52
#